data_AF-A0A960KR08-F1
#
_entry.id   AF-A0A960KR08-F1
#
_cell.length_a   1.000
_cell.length_b   1.000
_cell.length_c   1.000
_cell.angle_alpha   90.00
_cell.angle_beta   90.00
_cell.angle_gamma   90.00
#
_symmetry.space_group_name_H-M   'P 1'
#
loop_
_entity.id
_entity.type
_entity.pdbx_description
1 polymer ?
#
loop_
_entity_poly.entity_id
_entity_poly.type
_entity_poly.pdbx_seq_one_letter_code
_entity_poly.pdbx_strand_id
1 'polypeptide(L)'
;MLKLLKITGTLVGLVLLAMVAGAAFIHFRGIPHYPIPSGQFQARVTPDAVIRGEKLVNTMCAGCHRNADTHTLAGGPMLDAPSVFGKWYVPNITQDSTWGIGAWTDKELMVLLRTGIKRDGEYSPPLMPKLPHLADNDLEAIIAFLRSDDPLVAPDRTADMRSQPSFLVKFLSTIAWKPLPLPAERISMPDSTNQLELGRYLAVNLDCFSCHSADFKSNDIMNPEASLGYFGGGNRTLNLKGEILL
;
A
#
# COMPACT_ATOMS: atom_id res chain seq x y z
N MET A 1 -2.52 -50.76 -22.57
CA MET A 1 -2.68 -49.41 -23.16
C MET A 1 -3.97 -48.70 -22.74
N LEU A 2 -5.18 -49.21 -23.02
CA LEU A 2 -6.43 -48.47 -22.71
C LEU A 2 -6.68 -48.17 -21.22
N LYS A 3 -6.31 -49.06 -20.29
CA LYS A 3 -6.45 -48.80 -18.84
C LYS A 3 -5.56 -47.65 -18.38
N LEU A 4 -4.32 -47.60 -18.86
CA LEU A 4 -3.38 -46.51 -18.56
C LEU A 4 -3.90 -45.19 -19.12
N LEU A 5 -4.40 -45.18 -20.36
CA LEU A 5 -4.98 -43.98 -20.98
C LEU A 5 -6.19 -43.44 -20.20
N LYS A 6 -7.07 -44.32 -19.71
CA LYS A 6 -8.23 -43.95 -18.87
C LYS A 6 -7.79 -43.34 -17.54
N ILE A 7 -6.83 -43.96 -16.85
CA ILE A 7 -6.31 -43.45 -15.58
C ILE A 7 -5.67 -42.07 -15.78
N THR A 8 -4.80 -41.91 -16.78
CA THR A 8 -4.17 -40.63 -17.08
C THR A 8 -5.20 -39.56 -17.45
N GLY A 9 -6.20 -39.91 -18.29
CA GLY A 9 -7.27 -38.99 -18.66
C GLY A 9 -8.13 -38.55 -17.46
N THR A 10 -8.48 -39.46 -16.56
CA THR A 10 -9.20 -39.14 -15.34
C THR A 10 -8.37 -38.23 -14.43
N LEU A 11 -7.07 -38.51 -14.27
CA LEU A 11 -6.18 -37.74 -13.41
C LEU A 11 -6.00 -36.31 -13.94
N VAL A 12 -5.81 -36.15 -15.26
CA VAL A 12 -5.80 -34.84 -15.92
C VAL A 12 -7.14 -34.11 -15.75
N GLY A 13 -8.26 -34.82 -15.92
CA GLY A 13 -9.60 -34.24 -15.72
C GLY A 13 -9.83 -33.74 -14.30
N LEU A 14 -9.39 -34.49 -13.29
CA LEU A 14 -9.48 -34.09 -11.88
C LEU A 14 -8.59 -32.87 -11.57
N VAL A 15 -7.37 -32.82 -12.12
CA VAL A 15 -6.48 -31.67 -11.95
C VAL A 15 -7.08 -30.42 -12.60
N LEU A 16 -7.63 -30.54 -13.82
CA LEU A 16 -8.32 -29.44 -14.49
C LEU A 16 -9.52 -28.95 -13.68
N LEU A 17 -10.35 -29.87 -13.17
CA LEU A 17 -11.50 -29.52 -12.33
C LEU A 17 -11.06 -28.79 -11.06
N ALA A 18 -9.99 -29.26 -10.40
CA ALA A 18 -9.45 -28.62 -9.21
C ALA A 18 -8.89 -27.22 -9.51
N MET A 19 -8.18 -27.04 -10.62
CA MET A 19 -7.69 -25.73 -11.04
C MET A 19 -8.83 -24.76 -11.34
N VAL A 20 -9.87 -25.20 -12.05
CA VAL A 20 -11.06 -24.39 -12.34
C VAL A 20 -11.80 -24.02 -11.05
N ALA A 21 -11.99 -24.99 -10.15
CA ALA A 21 -12.61 -24.73 -8.85
C ALA A 21 -11.79 -23.74 -8.01
N GLY A 22 -10.46 -23.88 -7.99
CA GLY A 22 -9.56 -22.94 -7.31
C GLY A 22 -9.59 -21.53 -7.91
N ALA A 23 -9.58 -21.42 -9.24
CA ALA A 23 -9.69 -20.14 -9.92
C ALA A 23 -11.06 -19.47 -9.66
N ALA A 24 -12.15 -20.23 -9.72
CA ALA A 24 -13.49 -19.74 -9.38
C ALA A 24 -13.55 -19.26 -7.92
N PHE A 25 -13.02 -20.05 -6.99
CA PHE A 25 -12.95 -19.68 -5.57
C PHE A 25 -12.23 -18.35 -5.36
N ILE A 26 -11.04 -18.16 -5.95
CA ILE A 26 -10.29 -16.90 -5.87
C ILE A 26 -11.07 -15.74 -6.51
N HIS A 27 -11.70 -15.98 -7.66
CA HIS A 27 -12.44 -14.94 -8.37
C HIS A 27 -13.60 -14.38 -7.54
N PHE A 28 -14.40 -15.28 -6.94
CA PHE A 28 -15.58 -14.92 -6.15
C PHE A 28 -15.25 -14.48 -4.73
N ARG A 29 -14.20 -15.03 -4.09
CA ARG A 29 -13.75 -14.58 -2.77
C ARG A 29 -13.22 -13.15 -2.79
N GLY A 30 -12.52 -12.74 -3.86
CA GLY A 30 -11.88 -11.43 -3.92
C GLY A 30 -10.57 -11.37 -3.14
N ILE A 31 -10.23 -10.19 -2.61
CA ILE A 31 -8.98 -9.98 -1.88
C ILE A 31 -9.10 -10.62 -0.48
N PRO A 32 -8.07 -11.38 -0.02
CA PRO A 32 -8.11 -12.01 1.30
C PRO A 32 -8.21 -10.98 2.43
N HIS A 33 -8.93 -11.39 3.49
CA HIS A 33 -8.99 -10.66 4.75
C HIS A 33 -8.06 -11.31 5.77
N TYR A 34 -7.49 -10.49 6.65
CA TYR A 34 -6.56 -10.87 7.70
C TYR A 34 -7.04 -10.37 9.07
N PRO A 35 -6.66 -11.03 10.17
CA PRO A 35 -6.97 -10.54 11.50
C PRO A 35 -6.40 -9.14 11.73
N ILE A 36 -7.21 -8.24 12.29
CA ILE A 36 -6.78 -6.90 12.67
C ILE A 36 -5.99 -7.01 13.97
N PRO A 37 -4.72 -6.57 14.02
CA PRO A 37 -3.91 -6.63 15.24
C PRO A 37 -4.61 -5.95 16.44
N SER A 38 -4.55 -6.57 17.62
CA SER A 38 -5.04 -5.99 18.88
C SER A 38 -4.09 -4.93 19.47
N GLY A 39 -4.50 -4.21 20.52
CA GLY A 39 -3.70 -3.14 21.15
C GLY A 39 -4.32 -1.75 21.00
N GLN A 40 -3.64 -0.72 21.53
CA GLN A 40 -4.04 0.68 21.45
C GLN A 40 -2.92 1.51 20.82
N PHE A 41 -3.30 2.47 19.98
CA PHE A 41 -2.40 3.47 19.42
C PHE A 41 -3.23 4.76 19.24
N GLN A 42 -2.68 5.87 19.68
CA GLN A 42 -3.31 7.18 19.54
C GLN A 42 -2.21 8.20 19.21
N ALA A 43 -2.38 8.93 18.12
CA ALA A 43 -1.41 9.91 17.70
C ALA A 43 -1.49 11.15 18.59
N ARG A 44 -0.33 11.73 18.92
CA ARG A 44 -0.28 12.99 19.66
C ARG A 44 -0.41 14.16 18.68
N VAL A 45 -1.56 14.80 18.68
CA VAL A 45 -1.82 16.00 17.87
C VAL A 45 -1.21 17.22 18.57
N THR A 46 -0.02 17.61 18.13
CA THR A 46 0.69 18.82 18.58
C THR A 46 1.03 19.69 17.37
N PRO A 47 1.23 21.02 17.52
CA PRO A 47 1.57 21.89 16.39
C PRO A 47 2.80 21.39 15.60
N ASP A 48 3.86 20.96 16.29
CA ASP A 48 5.06 20.43 15.64
C ASP A 48 4.80 19.13 14.89
N ALA A 49 3.95 18.25 15.44
CA ALA A 49 3.55 17.02 14.76
C ALA A 49 2.72 17.32 13.51
N VAL A 50 1.84 18.32 13.54
CA VAL A 50 1.05 18.74 12.37
C VAL A 50 1.95 19.31 11.28
N ILE A 51 2.89 20.21 11.61
CA ILE A 51 3.85 20.79 10.65
C ILE A 51 4.72 19.70 10.00
N ARG A 52 5.14 18.72 10.79
CA ARG A 52 5.91 17.58 10.28
C ARG A 52 5.05 16.66 9.40
N GLY A 53 3.83 16.38 9.83
CA GLY A 53 2.86 15.58 9.12
C GLY A 53 2.48 16.17 7.77
N GLU A 54 2.29 17.49 7.70
CA GLU A 54 2.00 18.23 6.46
C GLU A 54 3.06 17.93 5.39
N LYS A 55 4.35 17.99 5.76
CA LYS A 55 5.45 17.71 4.84
C LYS A 55 5.41 16.28 4.33
N LEU A 56 5.26 15.31 5.24
CA LEU A 56 5.22 13.89 4.89
C LEU A 56 4.02 13.56 4.01
N VAL A 57 2.84 14.07 4.36
CA VAL A 57 1.60 13.83 3.61
C VAL A 57 1.67 14.46 2.22
N ASN A 58 2.23 15.67 2.08
CA ASN A 58 2.44 16.26 0.76
C ASN A 58 3.47 15.47 -0.08
N THR A 59 4.53 14.93 0.54
CA THR A 59 5.54 14.15 -0.19
C THR A 59 5.06 12.76 -0.57
N MET A 60 4.30 12.08 0.29
CA MET A 60 4.05 10.63 0.17
C MET A 60 2.60 10.27 -0.17
N CYS A 61 1.63 11.14 0.13
CA CYS A 61 0.21 10.82 0.00
C CYS A 61 -0.48 11.68 -1.06
N ALA A 62 -0.18 12.98 -1.08
CA ALA A 62 -0.89 13.95 -1.93
C ALA A 62 -0.73 13.67 -3.43
N GLY A 63 0.36 13.02 -3.86
CA GLY A 63 0.56 12.64 -5.27
C GLY A 63 -0.54 11.73 -5.82
N CYS A 64 -1.12 10.87 -4.98
CA CYS A 64 -2.23 9.98 -5.37
C CYS A 64 -3.58 10.47 -4.83
N HIS A 65 -3.60 11.00 -3.60
CA HIS A 65 -4.86 11.29 -2.90
C HIS A 65 -5.41 12.68 -3.18
N ARG A 66 -4.62 13.63 -3.71
CA ARG A 66 -5.13 14.97 -3.98
C ARG A 66 -6.11 14.94 -5.15
N ASN A 67 -7.35 15.32 -4.89
CA ASN A 67 -8.36 15.46 -5.91
C ASN A 67 -8.17 16.78 -6.67
N ALA A 68 -8.22 16.73 -8.00
CA ALA A 68 -7.98 17.90 -8.84
C ALA A 68 -9.11 18.95 -8.76
N ASP A 69 -10.33 18.51 -8.50
CA ASP A 69 -11.53 19.37 -8.50
C ASP A 69 -11.77 20.02 -7.14
N THR A 70 -11.62 19.25 -6.05
CA THR A 70 -11.91 19.73 -4.70
C THR A 70 -10.67 20.26 -3.97
N HIS A 71 -9.47 19.95 -4.49
CA HIS A 71 -8.17 20.29 -3.90
C HIS A 71 -7.90 19.68 -2.51
N THR A 72 -8.79 18.82 -2.00
CA THR A 72 -8.62 18.03 -0.77
C THR A 72 -7.99 16.67 -1.07
N LEU A 73 -7.69 15.86 -0.04
CA LEU A 73 -7.25 14.47 -0.20
C LEU A 73 -8.41 13.49 -0.44
N ALA A 74 -9.37 13.89 -1.29
CA ALA A 74 -10.56 13.11 -1.60
C ALA A 74 -10.33 11.91 -2.54
N GLY A 75 -9.12 11.75 -3.08
CA GLY A 75 -8.79 10.66 -4.00
C GLY A 75 -9.52 10.76 -5.33
N GLY A 76 -9.65 9.63 -6.02
CA GLY A 76 -10.25 9.57 -7.36
C GLY A 76 -9.81 8.36 -8.19
N PRO A 77 -10.16 8.29 -9.48
CA PRO A 77 -9.72 7.22 -10.37
C PRO A 77 -8.19 7.18 -10.50
N MET A 78 -7.58 6.00 -10.37
CA MET A 78 -6.16 5.79 -10.57
C MET A 78 -5.88 5.43 -12.04
N LEU A 79 -5.46 6.42 -12.83
CA LEU A 79 -5.34 6.31 -14.30
C LEU A 79 -4.05 5.64 -14.76
N ASP A 80 -3.04 5.68 -13.91
CA ASP A 80 -1.68 5.15 -14.04
C ASP A 80 -1.56 3.70 -13.53
N ALA A 81 -2.64 3.15 -12.97
CA ALA A 81 -2.73 1.74 -12.63
C ALA A 81 -2.52 0.86 -13.88
N PRO A 82 -1.65 -0.17 -13.84
CA PRO A 82 -1.55 -1.11 -14.94
C PRO A 82 -2.90 -1.74 -15.25
N SER A 83 -3.35 -1.66 -16.51
CA SER A 83 -4.67 -2.17 -16.92
C SER A 83 -4.87 -3.65 -16.58
N VAL A 84 -3.79 -4.42 -16.55
CA VAL A 84 -3.78 -5.85 -16.15
C VAL A 84 -4.19 -6.06 -14.68
N PHE A 85 -4.15 -5.02 -13.85
CA PHE A 85 -4.58 -5.05 -12.44
C PHE A 85 -6.06 -4.73 -12.25
N GLY A 86 -6.79 -4.33 -13.29
CA GLY A 86 -8.20 -3.95 -13.22
C GLY A 86 -8.40 -2.45 -13.02
N LYS A 87 -9.59 -2.05 -12.54
CA LYS A 87 -9.91 -0.64 -12.31
C LYS A 87 -9.64 -0.27 -10.86
N TRP A 88 -8.86 0.78 -10.65
CA TRP A 88 -8.45 1.20 -9.32
C TRP A 88 -8.87 2.63 -9.03
N TYR A 89 -9.15 2.87 -7.76
CA TYR A 89 -9.53 4.16 -7.22
C TYR A 89 -8.68 4.39 -5.97
N VAL A 90 -8.12 5.60 -5.88
CA VAL A 90 -7.42 6.09 -4.71
C VAL A 90 -8.47 6.52 -3.67
N PRO A 91 -8.43 6.02 -2.42
CA PRO A 91 -9.44 6.33 -1.43
C PRO A 91 -9.48 7.80 -1.01
N ASN A 92 -10.65 8.25 -0.57
CA ASN A 92 -10.82 9.51 0.13
C ASN A 92 -10.24 9.39 1.55
N ILE A 93 -9.21 10.18 1.86
CA ILE A 93 -8.55 10.22 3.18
C ILE A 93 -8.78 11.55 3.90
N THR A 94 -9.83 12.29 3.53
CA THR A 94 -10.30 13.45 4.29
C THR A 94 -11.00 13.03 5.58
N GLN A 95 -11.31 13.99 6.44
CA GLN A 95 -12.00 13.76 7.71
C GLN A 95 -13.52 13.51 7.57
N ASP A 96 -14.04 13.28 6.37
CA ASP A 96 -15.44 12.86 6.22
C ASP A 96 -15.67 11.51 6.93
N SER A 97 -16.77 11.41 7.68
CA SER A 97 -17.06 10.24 8.51
C SER A 97 -17.66 9.06 7.74
N THR A 98 -18.20 9.31 6.54
CA THR A 98 -18.89 8.33 5.72
C THR A 98 -17.99 7.81 4.60
N TRP A 99 -17.38 8.73 3.85
CA TRP A 99 -16.56 8.45 2.68
C TRP A 99 -15.07 8.56 2.96
N GLY A 100 -14.68 9.32 3.98
CA GLY A 100 -13.28 9.50 4.38
C GLY A 100 -12.84 8.63 5.54
N ILE A 101 -11.78 9.08 6.22
CA ILE A 101 -11.19 8.44 7.40
C ILE A 101 -11.67 9.02 8.73
N GLY A 102 -12.70 9.89 8.71
CA GLY A 102 -13.22 10.54 9.91
C GLY A 102 -13.70 9.57 10.99
N ALA A 103 -14.21 8.40 10.59
CA ALA A 103 -14.65 7.33 11.50
C ALA A 103 -13.58 6.26 11.80
N TRP A 104 -12.39 6.36 11.19
CA TRP A 104 -11.29 5.42 11.44
C TRP A 104 -10.58 5.83 12.72
N THR A 105 -10.08 4.87 13.48
CA THR A 105 -9.20 5.09 14.63
C THR A 105 -7.75 5.29 14.16
N ASP A 106 -6.94 5.98 14.97
CA ASP A 106 -5.53 6.18 14.67
C ASP A 106 -4.76 4.86 14.56
N LYS A 107 -5.18 3.85 15.33
CA LYS A 107 -4.64 2.50 15.25
C LYS A 107 -4.94 1.84 13.90
N GLU A 108 -6.16 1.96 13.40
CA GLU A 108 -6.50 1.40 12.08
C GLU A 108 -5.69 2.05 10.97
N LEU A 109 -5.45 3.36 11.04
CA LEU A 109 -4.56 4.07 10.12
C LEU A 109 -3.11 3.57 10.25
N MET A 110 -2.59 3.47 11.47
CA MET A 110 -1.25 2.94 11.75
C MET A 110 -1.08 1.51 11.19
N VAL A 111 -2.04 0.63 11.44
CA VAL A 111 -2.01 -0.76 10.95
C VAL A 111 -2.04 -0.80 9.42
N LEU A 112 -2.92 -0.01 8.79
CA LEU A 112 -2.99 0.08 7.33
C LEU A 112 -1.66 0.55 6.74
N LEU A 113 -1.08 1.63 7.28
CA LEU A 113 0.17 2.20 6.80
C LEU A 113 1.35 1.24 6.99
N ARG A 114 1.42 0.49 8.10
CA ARG A 114 2.49 -0.48 8.37
C ARG A 114 2.35 -1.77 7.56
N THR A 115 1.16 -2.34 7.52
CA THR A 115 0.94 -3.73 7.13
C THR A 115 0.16 -3.89 5.83
N GLY A 116 -0.63 -2.88 5.45
CA GLY A 116 -1.61 -2.97 4.37
C GLY A 116 -2.93 -3.61 4.77
N ILE A 117 -3.20 -3.87 6.05
CA ILE A 117 -4.51 -4.39 6.52
C ILE A 117 -5.46 -3.21 6.75
N LYS A 118 -6.60 -3.19 6.05
CA LYS A 118 -7.65 -2.17 6.23
C LYS A 118 -8.45 -2.41 7.51
N ARG A 119 -9.28 -1.43 7.92
CA ARG A 119 -10.15 -1.53 9.12
C ARG A 119 -11.17 -2.68 9.09
N ASP A 120 -11.50 -3.20 7.92
CA ASP A 120 -12.38 -4.36 7.74
C ASP A 120 -11.59 -5.69 7.62
N GLY A 121 -10.27 -5.62 7.69
CA GLY A 121 -9.35 -6.75 7.55
C GLY A 121 -8.95 -7.04 6.10
N GLU A 122 -9.58 -6.43 5.09
CA GLU A 122 -9.20 -6.64 3.69
C GLU A 122 -7.76 -6.17 3.46
N TYR A 123 -6.95 -6.99 2.77
CA TYR A 123 -5.61 -6.59 2.40
C TYR A 123 -5.62 -5.51 1.31
N SER A 124 -4.74 -4.52 1.42
CA SER A 124 -4.47 -3.50 0.41
C SER A 124 -3.32 -3.98 -0.48
N PRO A 125 -3.57 -4.37 -1.75
CA PRO A 125 -2.51 -4.85 -2.64
C PRO A 125 -1.39 -3.82 -2.86
N PRO A 126 -0.23 -4.23 -3.42
CA PRO A 126 1.00 -3.41 -3.47
C PRO A 126 0.92 -2.06 -4.20
N LEU A 127 -0.22 -1.69 -4.77
CA LEU A 127 -0.44 -0.37 -5.38
C LEU A 127 -0.40 0.77 -4.35
N MET A 128 -0.83 0.51 -3.12
CA MET A 128 -0.58 1.42 -2.00
C MET A 128 0.76 1.06 -1.35
N PRO A 129 1.75 1.97 -1.30
CA PRO A 129 2.98 1.76 -0.56
C PRO A 129 2.72 1.53 0.94
N LYS A 130 3.55 0.71 1.58
CA LYS A 130 3.52 0.48 3.03
C LYS A 130 4.76 1.13 3.63
N LEU A 131 4.65 1.53 4.89
CA LEU A 131 5.67 2.27 5.64
C LEU A 131 6.22 1.42 6.80
N PRO A 132 6.73 0.20 6.56
CA PRO A 132 7.08 -0.73 7.64
C PRO A 132 8.25 -0.23 8.50
N HIS A 133 9.14 0.60 7.96
CA HIS A 133 10.35 1.09 8.64
C HIS A 133 10.27 2.55 9.11
N LEU A 134 9.15 3.23 8.85
CA LEU A 134 8.99 4.63 9.23
C LEU A 134 9.10 4.78 10.75
N ALA A 135 9.70 5.83 11.27
CA ALA A 135 9.72 6.05 12.72
C ALA A 135 8.30 6.28 13.23
N ASP A 136 7.99 5.78 14.43
CA ASP A 136 6.65 5.98 15.02
C ASP A 136 6.32 7.47 15.18
N ASN A 137 7.33 8.33 15.39
CA ASN A 137 7.15 9.78 15.44
C ASN A 137 6.72 10.38 14.09
N ASP A 138 7.16 9.84 12.96
CA ASP A 138 6.70 10.27 11.62
C ASP A 138 5.29 9.75 11.35
N LEU A 139 5.01 8.52 11.77
CA LEU A 139 3.68 7.94 11.64
C LEU A 139 2.64 8.68 12.48
N GLU A 140 2.98 9.02 13.73
CA GLU A 140 2.20 9.90 14.61
C GLU A 140 1.98 11.26 13.94
N ALA A 141 3.00 11.84 13.30
CA ALA A 141 2.91 13.13 12.63
C ALA A 141 1.97 13.10 11.41
N ILE A 142 2.07 12.08 10.56
CA ILE A 142 1.15 11.86 9.43
C ILE A 142 -0.30 11.83 9.94
N ILE A 143 -0.58 11.01 10.96
CA ILE A 143 -1.92 10.90 11.53
C ILE A 143 -2.36 12.23 12.17
N ALA A 144 -1.47 12.93 12.88
CA ALA A 144 -1.78 14.23 13.46
C ALA A 144 -2.19 15.26 12.39
N PHE A 145 -1.51 15.30 11.25
CA PHE A 145 -1.91 16.16 10.13
C PHE A 145 -3.26 15.75 9.54
N LEU A 146 -3.52 14.45 9.36
CA LEU A 146 -4.81 13.94 8.90
C LEU A 146 -5.99 14.25 9.85
N ARG A 147 -5.70 14.61 11.11
CA ARG A 147 -6.66 15.06 12.14
C ARG A 147 -6.67 16.58 12.37
N SER A 148 -5.87 17.33 11.62
CA SER A 148 -5.73 18.78 11.80
C SER A 148 -6.91 19.55 11.20
N ASP A 149 -6.90 20.87 11.33
CA ASP A 149 -7.84 21.79 10.69
C ASP A 149 -7.39 22.25 9.29
N ASP A 150 -6.34 21.63 8.72
CA ASP A 150 -5.83 21.99 7.41
C ASP A 150 -6.90 21.77 6.30
N PRO A 151 -7.09 22.74 5.38
CA PRO A 151 -8.06 22.61 4.28
C PRO A 151 -7.87 21.36 3.42
N LEU A 152 -6.64 20.84 3.32
CA LEU A 152 -6.30 19.67 2.54
C LEU A 152 -7.00 18.40 3.05
N VAL A 153 -7.30 18.33 4.34
CA VAL A 153 -7.92 17.19 5.01
C VAL A 153 -9.35 17.48 5.49
N ALA A 154 -9.89 18.66 5.16
CA ALA A 154 -11.25 19.04 5.50
C ALA A 154 -12.26 18.02 4.93
N PRO A 155 -13.37 17.73 5.64
CA PRO A 155 -14.35 16.73 5.20
C PRO A 155 -14.85 16.97 3.78
N ASP A 156 -14.67 15.97 2.91
CA ASP A 156 -15.11 15.97 1.51
C ASP A 156 -16.03 14.78 1.25
N ARG A 157 -17.19 15.03 0.65
CA ARG A 157 -18.23 14.01 0.38
C ARG A 157 -18.06 13.30 -0.96
N THR A 158 -16.94 13.49 -1.64
CA THR A 158 -16.55 12.68 -2.80
C THR A 158 -16.59 11.21 -2.40
N ALA A 159 -17.41 10.44 -3.11
CA ALA A 159 -17.65 9.05 -2.77
C ALA A 159 -16.39 8.20 -2.97
N ASP A 160 -16.01 7.44 -1.94
CA ASP A 160 -14.95 6.45 -2.05
C ASP A 160 -15.41 5.25 -2.90
N MET A 161 -14.95 5.22 -4.16
CA MET A 161 -15.31 4.18 -5.11
C MET A 161 -14.50 2.91 -4.84
N ARG A 162 -15.18 1.76 -4.77
CA ARG A 162 -14.48 0.48 -4.61
C ARG A 162 -13.70 0.11 -5.88
N SER A 163 -12.42 -0.18 -5.69
CA SER A 163 -11.56 -0.77 -6.72
C SER A 163 -12.09 -2.15 -7.17
N GLN A 164 -11.87 -2.46 -8.44
CA GLN A 164 -12.26 -3.70 -9.11
C GLN A 164 -11.00 -4.47 -9.53
N PRO A 165 -10.34 -5.20 -8.60
CA PRO A 165 -9.11 -5.91 -8.90
C PRO A 165 -9.34 -7.02 -9.92
N SER A 166 -8.40 -7.17 -10.85
CA SER A 166 -8.41 -8.26 -11.82
C SER A 166 -8.21 -9.63 -11.14
N PHE A 167 -8.46 -10.71 -11.88
CA PHE A 167 -8.15 -12.06 -11.41
C PHE A 167 -6.67 -12.20 -11.01
N LEU A 168 -5.76 -11.58 -11.76
CA LEU A 168 -4.32 -11.60 -11.47
C LEU A 168 -4.03 -11.04 -10.07
N VAL A 169 -4.61 -9.89 -9.73
CA VAL A 169 -4.39 -9.28 -8.40
C VAL A 169 -4.99 -10.15 -7.29
N LYS A 170 -6.20 -10.69 -7.49
CA LYS A 170 -6.85 -11.59 -6.52
C LYS A 170 -6.01 -12.85 -6.29
N PHE A 171 -5.49 -13.43 -7.38
CA PHE A 171 -4.61 -14.59 -7.34
C PHE A 171 -3.31 -14.28 -6.59
N LEU A 172 -2.58 -13.22 -6.99
CA LEU A 172 -1.32 -12.85 -6.35
C LEU A 172 -1.49 -12.47 -4.87
N SER A 173 -2.59 -11.79 -4.50
CA SER A 173 -2.92 -11.49 -3.09
C SER A 173 -3.25 -12.74 -2.27
N THR A 174 -3.67 -13.82 -2.95
CA THR A 174 -3.93 -15.11 -2.30
C THR A 174 -2.65 -15.91 -2.07
N ILE A 175 -1.68 -15.86 -2.99
CA ILE A 175 -0.52 -16.77 -2.95
C ILE A 175 0.82 -16.11 -2.61
N ALA A 176 1.01 -14.82 -2.89
CA ALA A 176 2.33 -14.18 -2.85
C ALA A 176 2.30 -12.85 -2.09
N TRP A 177 1.39 -11.95 -2.42
CA TRP A 177 1.29 -10.66 -1.76
C TRP A 177 0.53 -10.80 -0.44
N LYS A 178 1.27 -10.64 0.66
CA LYS A 178 0.78 -10.76 2.03
C LYS A 178 0.99 -9.44 2.76
N PRO A 179 0.19 -9.16 3.81
CA PRO A 179 0.47 -8.08 4.72
C PRO A 179 1.89 -8.18 5.28
N LEU A 180 2.51 -7.02 5.51
CA LEU A 180 3.78 -6.96 6.23
C LEU A 180 3.56 -7.19 7.72
N PRO A 181 4.53 -7.76 8.44
CA PRO A 181 4.43 -7.91 9.88
C PRO A 181 4.37 -6.54 10.56
N LEU A 182 3.55 -6.43 11.59
CA LEU A 182 3.58 -5.26 12.46
C LEU A 182 4.88 -5.30 13.30
N PRO A 183 5.61 -4.18 13.44
CA PRO A 183 6.79 -4.12 14.32
C PRO A 183 6.42 -4.51 15.76
N ALA A 184 7.25 -5.36 16.38
CA ALA A 184 7.05 -5.77 17.78
C ALA A 184 7.37 -4.64 18.77
N GLU A 185 8.27 -3.73 18.38
CA GLU A 185 8.73 -2.62 19.18
C GLU A 185 8.58 -1.30 18.43
N ARG A 186 8.58 -0.20 19.18
CA ARG A 186 8.54 1.15 18.64
C ARG A 186 9.76 1.41 17.77
N ILE A 187 9.54 1.92 16.56
CA ILE A 187 10.62 2.36 15.68
C ILE A 187 11.01 3.79 16.06
N SER A 188 12.21 3.94 16.62
CA SER A 188 12.74 5.24 17.01
C SER A 188 13.26 6.02 15.81
N MET A 189 13.09 7.34 15.85
CA MET A 189 13.74 8.25 14.92
C MET A 189 15.26 8.20 15.12
N PRO A 190 16.08 8.15 14.05
CA PRO A 190 17.52 8.27 14.19
C PRO A 190 17.94 9.59 14.83
N ASP A 191 19.09 9.57 15.51
CA ASP A 191 19.70 10.79 16.05
C ASP A 191 20.04 11.77 14.91
N SER A 192 19.51 12.99 15.01
CA SER A 192 19.77 14.04 14.02
C SER A 192 21.23 14.45 13.92
N THR A 193 22.06 14.18 14.94
CA THR A 193 23.51 14.43 14.89
C THR A 193 24.25 13.37 14.08
N ASN A 194 23.67 12.17 13.95
CA ASN A 194 24.19 11.11 13.09
C ASN A 194 23.60 11.24 11.68
N GLN A 195 24.26 12.08 10.87
CA GLN A 195 23.83 12.38 9.50
C GLN A 195 23.75 11.15 8.60
N LEU A 196 24.57 10.12 8.85
CA LEU A 196 24.55 8.89 8.05
C LEU A 196 23.26 8.10 8.30
N GLU A 197 22.92 7.83 9.57
CA GLU A 197 21.70 7.10 9.91
C GLU A 197 20.44 7.90 9.56
N LEU A 198 20.47 9.23 9.76
CA LEU A 198 19.38 10.09 9.32
C LEU A 198 19.21 10.06 7.79
N GLY A 199 20.31 10.15 7.04
CA GLY A 199 20.29 10.06 5.58
C GLY A 199 19.75 8.71 5.09
N ARG A 200 20.21 7.61 5.69
CA ARG A 200 19.71 6.26 5.40
C ARG A 200 18.21 6.16 5.68
N TYR A 201 17.76 6.66 6.82
CA TYR A 201 16.35 6.68 7.20
C TYR A 201 15.48 7.43 6.19
N LEU A 202 15.90 8.63 5.77
CA LEU A 202 15.15 9.43 4.80
C LEU A 202 15.10 8.74 3.43
N ALA A 203 16.23 8.23 2.95
CA ALA A 203 16.33 7.58 1.64
C ALA A 203 15.48 6.28 1.56
N VAL A 204 15.40 5.53 2.66
CA VAL A 204 14.60 4.31 2.74
C VAL A 204 13.12 4.63 2.95
N ASN A 205 12.78 5.50 3.91
CA ASN A 205 11.40 5.68 4.34
C ASN A 205 10.59 6.67 3.51
N LEU A 206 11.25 7.55 2.74
CA LEU A 206 10.61 8.31 1.66
C LEU A 206 10.56 7.52 0.35
N ASP A 207 10.75 6.19 0.44
CA ASP A 207 10.66 5.21 -0.65
C ASP A 207 11.58 5.49 -1.84
N CYS A 208 12.69 6.23 -1.65
CA CYS A 208 13.60 6.55 -2.74
C CYS A 208 14.26 5.28 -3.31
N PHE A 209 14.57 4.30 -2.44
CA PHE A 209 15.21 3.06 -2.86
C PHE A 209 14.36 2.25 -3.86
N SER A 210 13.02 2.34 -3.78
CA SER A 210 12.13 1.53 -4.61
C SER A 210 12.28 1.91 -6.09
N CYS A 211 12.48 3.20 -6.36
CA CYS A 211 12.73 3.76 -7.68
C CYS A 211 14.22 3.78 -8.06
N HIS A 212 15.14 3.91 -7.10
CA HIS A 212 16.58 4.04 -7.36
C HIS A 212 17.38 2.73 -7.30
N SER A 213 16.71 1.58 -7.23
CA SER A 213 17.34 0.25 -7.34
C SER A 213 17.26 -0.33 -8.77
N ALA A 214 17.71 -1.56 -8.97
CA ALA A 214 17.83 -2.16 -10.31
C ALA A 214 16.48 -2.35 -11.02
N ASP A 215 15.47 -2.89 -10.33
CA ASP A 215 14.11 -2.98 -10.85
C ASP A 215 13.05 -3.05 -9.72
N PHE A 216 11.80 -2.65 -10.03
CA PHE A 216 10.68 -2.74 -9.07
C PHE A 216 10.32 -4.16 -8.59
N LYS A 217 10.71 -5.21 -9.33
CA LYS A 217 10.32 -6.62 -9.02
C LYS A 217 11.25 -7.25 -7.99
N SER A 218 12.47 -6.75 -7.89
CA SER A 218 13.54 -7.22 -7.02
C SER A 218 13.71 -6.39 -5.75
N ASN A 219 12.86 -5.38 -5.54
CA ASN A 219 12.81 -4.62 -4.31
C ASN A 219 12.43 -5.52 -3.13
N ASP A 220 13.29 -5.56 -2.11
CA ASP A 220 12.96 -6.15 -0.81
C ASP A 220 12.56 -5.02 0.15
N ILE A 221 11.25 -4.86 0.34
CA ILE A 221 10.69 -3.81 1.21
C ILE A 221 11.08 -4.03 2.67
N MET A 222 11.28 -5.28 3.09
CA MET A 222 11.66 -5.59 4.48
C MET A 222 13.17 -5.41 4.71
N ASN A 223 13.99 -5.65 3.69
CA ASN A 223 15.43 -5.42 3.73
C ASN A 223 15.87 -4.58 2.52
N PRO A 224 15.64 -3.25 2.51
CA PRO A 224 15.92 -2.39 1.37
C PRO A 224 17.32 -2.56 0.78
N GLU A 225 18.34 -2.70 1.64
CA GLU A 225 19.75 -2.90 1.24
C GLU A 225 20.02 -4.24 0.51
N ALA A 226 19.13 -5.23 0.67
CA ALA A 226 19.19 -6.49 -0.06
C ALA A 226 18.53 -6.41 -1.45
N SER A 227 17.89 -5.28 -1.78
CA SER A 227 17.32 -5.06 -3.11
C SER A 227 18.43 -5.11 -4.17
N LEU A 228 18.15 -5.76 -5.30
CA LEU A 228 19.12 -5.87 -6.38
C LEU A 228 19.52 -4.47 -6.85
N GLY A 229 20.82 -4.19 -6.88
CA GLY A 229 21.34 -2.88 -7.27
C GLY A 229 20.84 -1.74 -6.39
N TYR A 230 20.71 -1.95 -5.07
CA TYR A 230 20.32 -0.94 -4.09
C TYR A 230 21.05 0.40 -4.32
N PHE A 231 20.28 1.44 -4.68
CA PHE A 231 20.77 2.77 -5.09
C PHE A 231 21.82 2.79 -6.23
N GLY A 232 22.01 1.67 -6.93
CA GLY A 232 22.85 1.56 -8.11
C GLY A 232 22.16 1.98 -9.40
N GLY A 233 20.84 2.26 -9.34
CA GLY A 233 20.01 2.57 -10.52
C GLY A 233 19.76 1.35 -11.41
N GLY A 234 18.99 1.58 -12.49
CA GLY A 234 18.64 0.53 -13.46
C GLY A 234 17.16 0.44 -13.78
N ASN A 235 16.31 1.02 -12.92
CA ASN A 235 14.88 1.14 -13.17
C ASN A 235 14.62 1.91 -14.46
N ARG A 236 14.02 1.22 -15.44
CA ARG A 236 13.62 1.81 -16.71
C ARG A 236 12.24 2.41 -16.54
N THR A 237 12.17 3.74 -16.48
CA THR A 237 10.90 4.46 -16.49
C THR A 237 10.23 4.30 -17.85
N LEU A 238 8.93 4.02 -17.87
CA LEU A 238 8.14 3.92 -19.10
C LEU A 238 7.27 5.17 -19.27
N ASN A 239 7.04 5.59 -20.51
CA ASN A 239 6.01 6.57 -20.82
C ASN A 239 4.62 5.91 -20.79
N LEU A 240 3.56 6.72 -20.96
CA LEU A 240 2.17 6.23 -20.96
C LEU A 240 1.85 5.23 -22.09
N LYS A 241 2.72 5.09 -23.10
CA LYS A 241 2.62 4.11 -24.18
C LYS A 241 3.38 2.81 -23.88
N GLY A 242 4.05 2.73 -22.72
CA GLY A 242 4.87 1.58 -22.33
C GLY A 242 6.27 1.56 -22.96
N GLU A 243 6.71 2.67 -23.55
CA GLU A 243 8.04 2.81 -24.14
C GLU A 243 9.04 3.32 -23.08
N ILE A 244 10.29 2.86 -23.13
CA ILE A 244 11.32 3.30 -22.18
C ILE A 244 11.63 4.78 -22.40
N LEU A 245 11.47 5.59 -21.35
CA LEU A 245 12.00 6.94 -21.26
C LEU A 245 13.52 6.82 -21.08
N LEU A 246 14.25 7.32 -22.07
CA LEU A 246 15.72 7.35 -22.10
C LEU A 246 16.30 8.25 -21.01
#